data_AF-A0A327YDN4-F1
#
_entry.id   AF-A0A327YDN4-F1
#
_cell.length_a   1.000
_cell.length_b   1.000
_cell.length_c   1.000
_cell.angle_alpha   90.00
_cell.angle_beta   90.00
_cell.angle_gamma   90.00
#
_symmetry.space_group_name_H-M   'P 1'
#
loop_
_entity.id
_entity.type
_entity.pdbx_description
1 polymer ?
#
loop_
_entity_poly.entity_id
_entity_poly.type
_entity_poly.pdbx_seq_one_letter_code
_entity_poly.pdbx_strand_id
1 'polypeptide(L)'
;MPEVKVRKTLVQVETIFHEGGPAPETPARRAAAMAVIENPYAGQYVENILPFMKDLEPLAAEMARMCIDALGGDADIVEGYGKGAVTGVNGEIEHGALWHVPGGYAMRDSIRKSLAIVPSTKKVGAAGTRIDIPVTHTNASYVRTHYDAIEVGIPDAPRPNEILLVLVMTTGGRIHARVGGLTRDAIKGEDGLR
;
A
#
# COMPACT_ATOMS: atom_id res chain seq x y z
N MET A 1 9.41 15.26 18.56
CA MET A 1 8.25 15.02 17.67
C MET A 1 7.46 13.87 18.26
N PRO A 2 6.14 13.71 17.98
CA PRO A 2 5.36 12.65 18.61
C PRO A 2 5.92 11.26 18.25
N GLU A 3 6.06 10.40 19.24
CA GLU A 3 6.49 9.02 19.06
C GLU A 3 5.43 8.22 18.28
N VAL A 4 5.84 7.45 17.27
CA VAL A 4 4.94 6.53 16.56
C VAL A 4 4.64 5.33 17.44
N LYS A 5 3.42 5.28 17.99
CA LYS A 5 2.97 4.19 18.87
C LYS A 5 2.10 3.21 18.10
N VAL A 6 2.67 2.06 17.77
CA VAL A 6 1.95 0.97 17.09
C VAL A 6 1.16 0.15 18.12
N ARG A 7 -0.16 0.06 17.95
CA ARG A 7 -1.02 -0.80 18.76
C ARG A 7 -1.04 -2.24 18.26
N LYS A 8 -1.09 -2.43 16.94
CA LYS A 8 -1.10 -3.75 16.29
C LYS A 8 -0.73 -3.65 14.82
N THR A 9 -0.28 -4.77 14.26
CA THR A 9 -0.12 -4.97 12.83
C THR A 9 -0.95 -6.16 12.35
N LEU A 10 -1.24 -6.20 11.06
CA LEU A 10 -1.85 -7.34 10.38
C LEU A 10 -1.24 -7.47 8.99
N VAL A 11 -0.89 -8.69 8.60
CA VAL A 11 -0.48 -9.00 7.24
C VAL A 11 -1.53 -9.92 6.62
N GLN A 12 -2.09 -9.52 5.49
CA GLN A 12 -3.01 -10.31 4.69
C GLN A 12 -2.28 -10.78 3.44
N VAL A 13 -2.38 -12.08 3.13
CA VAL A 13 -1.87 -12.65 1.88
C VAL A 13 -3.03 -13.28 1.14
N GLU A 14 -3.19 -12.94 -0.13
CA GLU A 14 -4.12 -13.61 -1.03
C GLU A 14 -3.34 -14.29 -2.15
N THR A 15 -3.72 -15.55 -2.45
CA THR A 15 -3.19 -16.32 -3.58
C THR A 15 -4.33 -16.58 -4.55
N ILE A 16 -4.18 -16.08 -5.77
CA ILE A 16 -5.19 -16.14 -6.83
C ILE A 16 -4.75 -17.20 -7.84
N PHE A 17 -5.48 -18.32 -7.86
CA PHE A 17 -5.23 -19.42 -8.80
C PHE A 17 -5.89 -19.16 -10.17
N HIS A 18 -7.08 -18.60 -10.18
CA HIS A 18 -7.83 -18.21 -11.38
C HIS A 18 -9.02 -17.32 -10.99
N GLU A 19 -9.67 -16.72 -11.99
CA GLU A 19 -10.89 -15.93 -11.87
C GLU A 19 -11.86 -16.34 -12.99
N GLY A 20 -12.24 -17.62 -12.97
CA GLY A 20 -13.14 -18.24 -13.97
C GLY A 20 -12.51 -18.61 -15.32
N GLY A 21 -11.25 -18.25 -15.59
CA GLY A 21 -10.49 -18.67 -16.78
C GLY A 21 -9.49 -19.80 -16.50
N PRO A 22 -8.64 -20.15 -17.49
CA PRO A 22 -7.56 -21.12 -17.31
C PRO A 22 -6.56 -20.66 -16.24
N ALA A 23 -6.26 -21.53 -15.28
CA ALA A 23 -5.24 -21.24 -14.27
C ALA A 23 -3.82 -21.27 -14.90
N PRO A 24 -2.98 -20.25 -14.66
CA PRO A 24 -1.56 -20.31 -15.03
C PRO A 24 -0.79 -21.29 -14.13
N GLU A 25 0.43 -21.67 -14.54
CA GLU A 25 1.31 -22.53 -13.73
C GLU A 25 1.68 -21.89 -12.37
N THR A 26 1.91 -20.57 -12.37
CA THR A 26 2.24 -19.81 -11.17
C THR A 26 1.07 -18.93 -10.75
N PRO A 27 0.46 -19.15 -9.57
CA PRO A 27 -0.60 -18.29 -9.03
C PRO A 27 -0.10 -16.86 -8.79
N ALA A 28 -0.98 -15.87 -9.00
CA ALA A 28 -0.68 -14.50 -8.59
C ALA A 28 -0.81 -14.38 -7.07
N ARG A 29 0.09 -13.64 -6.44
CA ARG A 29 0.05 -13.40 -5.00
C ARG A 29 0.06 -11.91 -4.71
N ARG A 30 -0.66 -11.53 -3.66
CA ARG A 30 -0.71 -10.15 -3.19
C ARG A 30 -0.69 -10.11 -1.68
N ALA A 31 0.11 -9.20 -1.14
CA ALA A 31 0.27 -8.99 0.30
C ALA A 31 -0.12 -7.56 0.66
N ALA A 32 -0.81 -7.41 1.80
CA ALA A 32 -1.11 -6.13 2.40
C ALA A 32 -0.60 -6.11 3.85
N ALA A 33 0.33 -5.22 4.15
CA ALA A 33 0.78 -4.92 5.50
C ALA A 33 -0.03 -3.73 6.05
N MET A 34 -0.58 -3.90 7.24
CA MET A 34 -1.38 -2.91 7.93
C MET A 34 -0.81 -2.64 9.32
N ALA A 35 -0.70 -1.37 9.69
CA ALA A 35 -0.30 -0.94 11.03
C ALA A 35 -1.32 0.04 11.60
N VAL A 36 -1.74 -0.19 12.84
CA VAL A 36 -2.61 0.71 13.58
C VAL A 36 -1.76 1.51 14.54
N ILE A 37 -1.76 2.83 14.38
CA ILE A 37 -1.01 3.75 15.23
C ILE A 37 -1.94 4.69 15.98
N GLU A 38 -1.49 5.19 17.13
CA GLU A 38 -2.10 6.36 17.76
C GLU A 38 -2.02 7.57 16.81
N ASN A 39 -3.11 8.33 16.67
CA ASN A 39 -3.12 9.60 15.98
C ASN A 39 -2.79 10.72 16.98
N PRO A 40 -1.59 11.33 16.92
CA PRO A 40 -1.18 12.36 17.88
C PRO A 40 -1.98 13.67 17.75
N TYR A 41 -2.75 13.82 16.67
CA TYR A 41 -3.51 15.02 16.34
C TYR A 41 -5.03 14.82 16.50
N ALA A 42 -5.48 13.69 17.05
CA ALA A 42 -6.91 13.43 17.22
C ALA A 42 -7.59 14.46 18.15
N GLY A 43 -8.77 14.91 17.77
CA GLY A 43 -9.65 15.79 18.56
C GLY A 43 -9.31 17.28 18.48
N GLN A 44 -8.34 17.68 17.66
CA GLN A 44 -7.89 19.06 17.52
C GLN A 44 -7.37 19.34 16.12
N TYR A 45 -7.37 20.60 15.73
CA TYR A 45 -6.68 21.07 14.53
C TYR A 45 -5.25 21.47 14.88
N VAL A 46 -4.28 20.93 14.17
CA VAL A 46 -2.86 21.24 14.35
C VAL A 46 -2.31 21.75 13.03
N GLU A 47 -1.88 23.01 13.00
CA GLU A 47 -1.41 23.65 11.77
C GLU A 47 -0.15 22.95 11.20
N ASN A 48 0.78 22.56 12.06
CA ASN A 48 2.05 21.97 11.63
C ASN A 48 2.14 20.47 11.96
N ILE A 49 1.68 19.65 11.01
CA ILE A 49 1.73 18.18 11.10
C ILE A 49 2.82 17.54 10.23
N LEU A 50 3.46 18.32 9.35
CA LEU A 50 4.48 17.85 8.41
C LEU A 50 5.63 17.04 9.05
N PRO A 51 6.15 17.39 10.25
CA PRO A 51 7.28 16.67 10.84
C PRO A 51 6.98 15.17 11.09
N PHE A 52 5.71 14.80 11.29
CA PHE A 52 5.33 13.41 11.54
C PHE A 52 5.56 12.50 10.33
N MET A 53 5.66 13.03 9.10
CA MET A 53 6.08 12.22 7.95
C MET A 53 7.45 11.59 8.16
N LYS A 54 8.38 12.31 8.79
CA LYS A 54 9.72 11.82 9.08
C LYS A 54 9.69 10.72 10.13
N ASP A 55 8.87 10.91 11.17
CA ASP A 55 8.70 9.94 12.25
C ASP A 55 8.09 8.62 11.76
N LEU A 56 7.30 8.65 10.68
CA LEU A 56 6.66 7.48 10.06
C LEU A 56 7.59 6.63 9.18
N GLU A 57 8.76 7.13 8.78
CA GLU A 57 9.68 6.42 7.86
C GLU A 57 10.14 5.05 8.38
N PRO A 58 10.55 4.86 9.66
CA PRO A 58 10.97 3.56 10.16
C PRO A 58 9.86 2.51 10.11
N LEU A 59 8.63 2.90 10.48
CA LEU A 59 7.46 2.02 10.40
C LEU A 59 7.13 1.66 8.95
N ALA A 60 7.25 2.61 8.02
CA ALA A 60 7.01 2.36 6.61
C ALA A 60 8.02 1.33 6.04
N ALA A 61 9.30 1.45 6.38
CA ALA A 61 10.33 0.48 5.99
C ALA A 61 10.06 -0.91 6.56
N GLU A 62 9.64 -0.98 7.83
CA GLU A 62 9.24 -2.24 8.46
C GLU A 62 8.05 -2.89 7.73
N MET A 63 7.00 -2.11 7.44
CA MET A 63 5.82 -2.59 6.73
C MET A 63 6.13 -3.03 5.29
N ALA A 64 7.03 -2.36 4.58
CA ALA A 64 7.46 -2.78 3.24
C ALA A 64 8.14 -4.16 3.30
N ARG A 65 9.00 -4.37 4.30
CA ARG A 65 9.62 -5.69 4.55
C ARG A 65 8.58 -6.75 4.92
N MET A 66 7.57 -6.42 5.73
CA MET A 66 6.48 -7.36 6.02
C MET A 66 5.77 -7.85 4.75
N CYS A 67 5.54 -6.98 3.77
CA CYS A 67 4.98 -7.38 2.48
C CYS A 67 5.93 -8.33 1.72
N ILE A 68 7.22 -8.00 1.63
CA ILE A 68 8.23 -8.81 0.92
C ILE A 68 8.35 -10.19 1.56
N ASP A 69 8.50 -10.24 2.89
CA ASP A 69 8.59 -11.49 3.65
C ASP A 69 7.34 -12.36 3.43
N ALA A 70 6.15 -11.75 3.47
CA ALA A 70 4.89 -12.45 3.22
C ALA A 70 4.76 -12.98 1.78
N LEU A 71 5.43 -12.34 0.81
CA LEU A 71 5.52 -12.80 -0.57
C LEU A 71 6.64 -13.81 -0.81
N GLY A 72 7.46 -14.13 0.19
CA GLY A 72 8.50 -15.16 0.11
C GLY A 72 9.92 -14.66 0.33
N GLY A 73 10.11 -13.38 0.69
CA GLY A 73 11.38 -12.80 1.10
C GLY A 73 12.27 -12.29 -0.05
N ASP A 74 11.92 -12.60 -1.30
CA ASP A 74 12.58 -12.01 -2.46
C ASP A 74 11.89 -10.68 -2.83
N ALA A 75 12.65 -9.58 -2.91
CA ALA A 75 12.10 -8.29 -3.33
C ALA A 75 11.92 -8.21 -4.85
N ASP A 76 12.61 -9.06 -5.61
CA ASP A 76 12.63 -9.04 -7.07
C ASP A 76 11.34 -9.56 -7.71
N ILE A 77 10.54 -10.31 -6.94
CA ILE A 77 9.24 -10.82 -7.40
C ILE A 77 8.13 -9.76 -7.38
N VAL A 78 8.37 -8.58 -6.81
CA VAL A 78 7.35 -7.52 -6.69
C VAL A 78 7.19 -6.78 -8.02
N GLU A 79 6.03 -6.93 -8.66
CA GLU A 79 5.70 -6.25 -9.92
C GLU A 79 4.70 -5.10 -9.75
N GLY A 80 3.87 -5.12 -8.68
CA GLY A 80 2.90 -4.08 -8.40
C GLY A 80 2.91 -3.61 -6.95
N TYR A 81 2.48 -2.37 -6.71
CA TYR A 81 2.34 -1.83 -5.36
C TYR A 81 1.16 -0.85 -5.20
N GLY A 82 0.83 -0.54 -3.95
CA GLY A 82 -0.16 0.46 -3.59
C GLY A 82 -0.06 0.85 -2.12
N LYS A 83 -0.63 1.99 -1.73
CA LYS A 83 -0.67 2.42 -0.32
C LYS A 83 -2.00 3.05 0.05
N GLY A 84 -2.31 3.11 1.33
CA GLY A 84 -3.43 3.92 1.78
C GLY A 84 -3.47 4.13 3.28
N ALA A 85 -4.48 4.86 3.72
CA ALA A 85 -4.72 5.11 5.13
C ALA A 85 -6.21 5.25 5.44
N VAL A 86 -6.61 4.80 6.63
CA VAL A 86 -7.90 5.13 7.24
C VAL A 86 -7.61 5.89 8.52
N THR A 87 -8.01 7.16 8.59
CA THR A 87 -7.94 7.95 9.83
C THR A 87 -9.21 7.70 10.65
N GLY A 88 -9.07 7.48 11.96
CA GLY A 88 -10.19 7.42 12.88
C GLY A 88 -11.00 8.71 12.92
N VAL A 89 -12.27 8.61 13.32
CA VAL A 89 -13.25 9.71 13.21
C VAL A 89 -12.93 10.99 14.02
N ASN A 90 -11.99 10.94 14.96
CA ASN A 90 -11.52 12.15 15.66
C ASN A 90 -10.32 12.80 14.98
N GLY A 91 -9.80 12.25 13.89
CA GLY A 91 -8.78 12.89 13.06
C GLY A 91 -9.36 13.53 11.81
N GLU A 92 -8.49 13.99 10.92
CA GLU A 92 -8.84 14.51 9.62
C GLU A 92 -8.10 13.80 8.48
N ILE A 93 -8.49 14.07 7.23
CA ILE A 93 -7.94 13.40 6.05
C ILE A 93 -6.44 13.69 5.87
N GLU A 94 -5.96 14.85 6.35
CA GLU A 94 -4.56 15.23 6.23
C GLU A 94 -3.64 14.37 7.10
N HIS A 95 -4.13 13.86 8.24
CA HIS A 95 -3.38 12.91 9.06
C HIS A 95 -3.06 11.61 8.29
N GLY A 96 -3.99 11.15 7.46
CA GLY A 96 -3.76 10.04 6.54
C GLY A 96 -2.93 10.43 5.31
N ALA A 97 -2.93 11.72 4.93
CA ALA A 97 -2.13 12.24 3.82
C ALA A 97 -0.62 12.23 4.13
N LEU A 98 -0.23 12.36 5.40
CA LEU A 98 1.15 12.21 5.87
C LEU A 98 1.78 10.87 5.46
N TRP A 99 0.98 9.83 5.16
CA TRP A 99 1.47 8.55 4.66
C TRP A 99 2.06 8.61 3.25
N HIS A 100 1.82 9.71 2.50
CA HIS A 100 2.23 9.81 1.10
C HIS A 100 3.74 9.66 0.92
N VAL A 101 4.55 10.39 1.68
CA VAL A 101 6.01 10.36 1.57
C VAL A 101 6.60 9.06 2.15
N PRO A 102 6.43 8.75 3.46
CA PRO A 102 7.06 7.60 4.09
C PRO A 102 6.62 6.28 3.45
N GLY A 103 5.32 6.06 3.27
CA GLY A 103 4.80 4.82 2.67
C GLY A 103 5.20 4.66 1.20
N GLY A 104 5.35 5.76 0.46
CA GLY A 104 5.78 5.75 -0.93
C GLY A 104 7.24 5.37 -1.10
N TYR A 105 8.14 6.11 -0.42
CA TYR A 105 9.58 5.87 -0.55
C TYR A 105 10.00 4.54 0.07
N ALA A 106 9.45 4.16 1.22
CA ALA A 106 9.78 2.88 1.84
C ALA A 106 9.56 1.69 0.89
N MET A 107 8.46 1.65 0.15
CA MET A 107 8.25 0.57 -0.83
C MET A 107 9.20 0.67 -2.01
N ARG A 108 9.40 1.87 -2.58
CA ARG A 108 10.27 2.08 -3.74
C ARG A 108 11.73 1.74 -3.46
N ASP A 109 12.19 2.01 -2.23
CA ASP A 109 13.55 1.75 -1.78
C ASP A 109 13.76 0.29 -1.39
N SER A 110 12.68 -0.47 -1.14
CA SER A 110 12.74 -1.88 -0.72
C SER A 110 12.73 -2.88 -1.88
N ILE A 111 12.55 -2.42 -3.12
CA ILE A 111 12.44 -3.27 -4.31
C ILE A 111 13.44 -2.83 -5.39
N ARG A 112 13.53 -3.57 -6.51
CA ARG A 112 14.28 -3.11 -7.69
C ARG A 112 13.85 -1.71 -8.09
N LYS A 113 14.80 -0.95 -8.66
CA LYS A 113 14.61 0.44 -9.09
C LYS A 113 13.19 0.65 -9.60
N SER A 114 12.45 1.50 -8.87
CA SER A 114 11.03 1.79 -9.07
C SER A 114 10.84 3.28 -9.40
N LEU A 115 10.41 3.56 -10.63
CA LEU A 115 10.18 4.92 -11.11
C LEU A 115 8.71 5.36 -11.04
N ALA A 116 7.76 4.42 -11.03
CA ALA A 116 6.35 4.79 -10.98
C ALA A 116 6.00 5.49 -9.66
N ILE A 117 4.91 6.25 -9.68
CA ILE A 117 4.32 6.73 -8.45
C ILE A 117 3.57 5.56 -7.79
N VAL A 118 3.72 5.41 -6.49
CA VAL A 118 2.89 4.48 -5.72
C VAL A 118 1.46 5.03 -5.69
N PRO A 119 0.47 4.34 -6.28
CA PRO A 119 -0.92 4.78 -6.27
C PRO A 119 -1.46 4.72 -4.84
N SER A 120 -2.38 5.63 -4.51
CA SER A 120 -2.88 5.73 -3.15
C SER A 120 -4.32 6.19 -3.05
N THR A 121 -4.97 5.76 -1.98
CA THR A 121 -6.24 6.32 -1.51
C THR A 121 -6.18 6.54 0.01
N LYS A 122 -7.08 7.36 0.54
CA LYS A 122 -7.21 7.60 1.97
C LYS A 122 -8.62 8.07 2.31
N LYS A 123 -9.10 7.75 3.51
CA LYS A 123 -10.40 8.22 4.00
C LYS A 123 -10.41 8.37 5.52
N VAL A 124 -11.39 9.11 6.04
CA VAL A 124 -11.76 9.07 7.46
C VAL A 124 -12.86 8.01 7.63
N GLY A 125 -12.76 7.19 8.67
CA GLY A 125 -13.71 6.11 8.92
C GLY A 125 -13.72 5.62 10.36
N ALA A 126 -14.82 4.98 10.75
CA ALA A 126 -14.93 4.31 12.05
C ALA A 126 -14.16 2.98 12.07
N ALA A 127 -14.01 2.39 13.25
CA ALA A 127 -13.39 1.07 13.40
C ALA A 127 -14.11 0.03 12.51
N GLY A 128 -13.35 -0.80 11.81
CA GLY A 128 -13.86 -1.79 10.86
C GLY A 128 -14.07 -1.25 9.44
N THR A 129 -13.80 0.02 9.18
CA THR A 129 -13.87 0.60 7.83
C THR A 129 -12.97 -0.17 6.86
N ARG A 130 -13.54 -0.53 5.69
CA ARG A 130 -12.82 -1.15 4.58
C ARG A 130 -12.33 -0.12 3.57
N ILE A 131 -11.19 -0.41 2.94
CA ILE A 131 -10.57 0.46 1.94
C ILE A 131 -9.96 -0.37 0.80
N ASP A 132 -10.29 -0.01 -0.44
CA ASP A 132 -9.68 -0.56 -1.64
C ASP A 132 -8.38 0.17 -1.97
N ILE A 133 -7.27 -0.53 -1.89
CA ILE A 133 -5.95 0.01 -2.23
C ILE A 133 -5.70 -0.21 -3.72
N PRO A 134 -5.63 0.86 -4.54
CA PRO A 134 -5.31 0.72 -5.95
C PRO A 134 -3.86 0.24 -6.12
N VAL A 135 -3.63 -0.57 -7.14
CA VAL A 135 -2.31 -1.11 -7.50
C VAL A 135 -1.98 -0.77 -8.95
N THR A 136 -0.71 -0.45 -9.19
CA THR A 136 -0.12 -0.27 -10.53
C THR A 136 1.26 -0.92 -10.57
N HIS A 137 1.83 -1.08 -11.77
CA HIS A 137 3.17 -1.62 -11.94
C HIS A 137 4.24 -0.69 -11.35
N THR A 138 5.24 -1.27 -10.69
CA THR A 138 6.27 -0.55 -9.91
C THR A 138 7.17 0.36 -10.76
N ASN A 139 7.26 0.10 -12.06
CA ASN A 139 8.14 0.86 -12.96
C ASN A 139 7.44 1.70 -14.04
N ALA A 140 6.17 1.44 -14.31
CA ALA A 140 5.46 2.16 -15.37
C ALA A 140 3.95 2.16 -15.08
N SER A 141 3.43 3.33 -14.73
CA SER A 141 2.02 3.51 -14.35
C SER A 141 1.04 3.21 -15.49
N TYR A 142 1.46 3.12 -16.75
CA TYR A 142 0.60 2.76 -17.89
C TYR A 142 0.53 1.27 -18.22
N VAL A 143 1.23 0.40 -17.46
CA VAL A 143 1.18 -1.05 -17.67
C VAL A 143 -0.21 -1.59 -17.27
N ARG A 144 -1.07 -1.78 -18.27
CA ARG A 144 -2.51 -1.99 -18.06
C ARG A 144 -2.86 -3.32 -17.43
N THR A 145 -1.98 -4.31 -17.55
CA THR A 145 -2.16 -5.62 -16.92
C THR A 145 -2.14 -5.51 -15.39
N HIS A 146 -1.53 -4.46 -14.83
CA HIS A 146 -1.30 -4.29 -13.40
C HIS A 146 -2.28 -3.36 -12.69
N TYR A 147 -3.28 -2.82 -13.39
CA TYR A 147 -4.37 -2.09 -12.72
C TYR A 147 -5.23 -3.06 -11.90
N ASP A 148 -5.17 -2.94 -10.59
CA ASP A 148 -5.94 -3.79 -9.68
C ASP A 148 -6.28 -3.04 -8.40
N ALA A 149 -7.05 -3.67 -7.52
CA ALA A 149 -7.25 -3.18 -6.16
C ALA A 149 -7.36 -4.33 -5.15
N ILE A 150 -6.93 -4.08 -3.92
CA ILE A 150 -7.09 -5.00 -2.78
C ILE A 150 -7.92 -4.33 -1.71
N GLU A 151 -9.03 -4.94 -1.32
CA GLU A 151 -9.81 -4.48 -0.18
C GLU A 151 -9.17 -4.97 1.14
N VAL A 152 -8.89 -4.03 2.04
CA VAL A 152 -8.29 -4.32 3.35
C VAL A 152 -9.01 -3.57 4.48
N GLY A 153 -8.68 -3.94 5.72
CA GLY A 153 -9.23 -3.35 6.94
C GLY A 153 -9.08 -4.29 8.12
N ILE A 154 -9.16 -3.75 9.33
CA ILE A 154 -9.05 -4.50 10.58
C ILE A 154 -10.36 -4.30 11.38
N PRO A 155 -11.03 -5.37 11.86
CA PRO A 155 -12.36 -5.25 12.49
C PRO A 155 -12.45 -4.23 13.64
N ASP A 156 -11.39 -4.08 14.43
CA ASP A 156 -11.34 -3.19 15.60
C ASP A 156 -10.55 -1.89 15.36
N ALA A 157 -10.23 -1.54 14.11
CA ALA A 157 -9.41 -0.38 13.80
C ALA A 157 -9.83 0.37 12.52
N PRO A 158 -9.44 1.65 12.37
CA PRO A 158 -8.89 2.51 13.42
C PRO A 158 -9.97 2.87 14.47
N ARG A 159 -9.62 2.86 15.76
CA ARG A 159 -10.43 3.52 16.80
C ARG A 159 -10.43 5.04 16.55
N PRO A 160 -11.32 5.83 17.22
CA PRO A 160 -11.46 7.26 16.91
C PRO A 160 -10.14 8.06 16.90
N ASN A 161 -9.21 7.73 17.81
CA ASN A 161 -7.91 8.40 17.94
C ASN A 161 -6.75 7.62 17.29
N GLU A 162 -7.01 6.87 16.23
CA GLU A 162 -6.01 6.03 15.56
C GLU A 162 -5.92 6.32 14.06
N ILE A 163 -4.85 5.84 13.44
CA ILE A 163 -4.70 5.76 11.99
C ILE A 163 -4.34 4.33 11.63
N LEU A 164 -5.06 3.75 10.66
CA LEU A 164 -4.68 2.52 9.99
C LEU A 164 -3.85 2.88 8.76
N LEU A 165 -2.59 2.50 8.73
CA LEU A 165 -1.69 2.68 7.60
C LEU A 165 -1.60 1.38 6.81
N VAL A 166 -1.49 1.47 5.49
CA VAL A 166 -1.52 0.31 4.59
C VAL A 166 -0.44 0.42 3.52
N LEU A 167 0.28 -0.68 3.29
CA LEU A 167 1.11 -0.93 2.11
C LEU A 167 0.65 -2.23 1.43
N VAL A 168 0.72 -2.26 0.11
CA VAL A 168 0.36 -3.40 -0.74
C VAL A 168 1.48 -3.68 -1.73
N MET A 169 1.80 -4.96 -1.92
CA MET A 169 2.68 -5.45 -2.98
C MET A 169 2.06 -6.66 -3.68
N THR A 170 2.28 -6.79 -4.98
CA THR A 170 1.79 -7.92 -5.80
C THR A 170 2.91 -8.53 -6.61
N THR A 171 2.82 -9.83 -6.88
CA THR A 171 3.80 -10.57 -7.69
C THR A 171 3.52 -10.52 -9.19
N GLY A 172 2.56 -9.71 -9.61
CA GLY A 172 2.11 -9.63 -10.99
C GLY A 172 0.82 -8.82 -11.15
N GLY A 173 0.32 -8.77 -12.38
CA GLY A 173 -0.94 -8.15 -12.73
C GLY A 173 -2.15 -9.06 -12.54
N ARG A 174 -3.32 -8.64 -13.06
CA ARG A 174 -4.56 -9.41 -13.00
C ARG A 174 -4.38 -10.79 -13.64
N ILE A 175 -4.84 -11.84 -12.95
CA ILE A 175 -4.60 -13.25 -13.30
C ILE A 175 -5.04 -13.63 -14.73
N HIS A 176 -6.01 -12.92 -15.30
CA HIS A 176 -6.50 -13.10 -16.67
C HIS A 176 -6.45 -11.80 -17.50
N ALA A 177 -5.42 -10.97 -17.32
CA ALA A 177 -5.29 -9.70 -18.04
C ALA A 177 -5.32 -9.87 -19.57
N ARG A 178 -6.30 -9.26 -20.23
CA ARG A 178 -6.56 -9.44 -21.69
C ARG A 178 -7.15 -8.20 -22.38
N VAL A 179 -6.88 -7.02 -21.84
CA VAL A 179 -7.45 -5.73 -22.32
C VAL A 179 -6.41 -4.85 -23.03
N GLY A 180 -5.35 -5.47 -23.56
CA GLY A 180 -4.25 -4.81 -24.28
C GLY A 180 -3.52 -3.75 -23.45
N GLY A 181 -2.89 -2.79 -24.13
CA GLY A 181 -2.15 -1.67 -23.52
C GLY A 181 -0.65 -1.93 -23.44
N LEU A 182 0.06 -1.05 -22.74
CA LEU A 182 1.47 -1.24 -22.45
C LEU A 182 1.64 -2.52 -21.62
N THR A 183 2.51 -3.41 -22.08
CA THR A 183 2.88 -4.64 -21.37
C THR A 183 4.17 -4.42 -20.58
N ARG A 184 4.43 -5.28 -19.59
CA ARG A 184 5.67 -5.23 -18.79
C ARG A 184 6.92 -5.28 -19.67
N ASP A 185 6.93 -6.15 -20.67
CA ASP A 185 8.10 -6.36 -21.53
C ASP A 185 8.31 -5.22 -22.55
N ALA A 186 7.36 -4.29 -22.65
CA ALA A 186 7.43 -3.10 -23.50
C ALA A 186 7.79 -1.81 -22.73
N ILE A 187 8.11 -1.92 -21.44
CA ILE A 187 8.47 -0.78 -20.60
C ILE A 187 9.81 -0.20 -21.04
N LYS A 188 9.87 1.13 -21.18
CA LYS A 188 11.15 1.85 -21.33
C LYS A 188 11.79 2.16 -19.98
N GLY A 189 10.98 2.52 -18.99
CA GLY A 189 11.42 2.69 -17.61
C GLY A 189 12.27 3.95 -17.41
N GLU A 190 11.87 5.04 -18.07
CA GLU A 190 12.57 6.33 -18.02
C GLU A 190 11.85 7.37 -17.15
N ASP A 191 10.51 7.34 -17.12
CA ASP A 191 9.68 8.40 -16.54
C ASP A 191 8.69 7.90 -15.45
N GLY A 192 8.67 6.59 -15.17
CA GLY A 192 7.70 5.99 -14.24
C GLY A 192 6.28 5.83 -14.81
N LEU A 193 6.10 6.18 -16.08
CA LEU A 193 4.83 6.12 -16.79
C LEU A 193 4.83 5.00 -17.83
N ARG A 194 5.87 4.91 -18.68
CA ARG A 194 5.90 3.99 -19.84
C ARG A 194 7.19 3.16 -19.98
#